data_AF-A0A016U6Z6-F1
#
_entry.id   AF-A0A016U6Z6-F1
#
_cell.length_a   1.000
_cell.length_b   1.000
_cell.length_c   1.000
_cell.angle_alpha   90.00
_cell.angle_beta   90.00
_cell.angle_gamma   90.00
#
_symmetry.space_group_name_H-M   'P 1'
#
loop_
_entity.id
_entity.type
_entity.pdbx_description
1 polymer ?
#
loop_
_entity_poly.entity_id
_entity_poly.type
_entity_poly.pdbx_seq_one_letter_code
_entity_poly.pdbx_strand_id
1 'polypeptide(L)'
;MPFSISRIRNISESSPQVGSIQFRQRWILKNETTPNRYTGGDQVSLWMPTRRYHNTSHVGPKGHTTKCIVDPEKVLIMNVHTVAKFFDGYWQYAMKPEEGVVRHYRDVMAGDWGKWWLKGVEAMGNFSSTDFPEQFATKLMENVQKRLQYVYGNQ
;
A
#
# COMPACT_ATOMS: atom_id res chain seq x y z
N MET A 1 3.76 0.29 17.50
CA MET A 1 3.42 -0.32 16.19
C MET A 1 4.64 -1.07 15.68
N PRO A 2 4.59 -2.40 15.48
CA PRO A 2 5.67 -3.10 14.78
C PRO A 2 5.22 -4.07 13.66
N PHE A 3 3.93 -4.10 13.27
CA PHE A 3 3.38 -5.18 12.43
C PHE A 3 4.05 -5.36 11.05
N SER A 4 4.56 -4.31 10.41
CA SER A 4 5.21 -4.43 9.10
C SER A 4 6.65 -4.95 9.20
N ILE A 5 7.42 -4.46 10.18
CA ILE A 5 8.81 -4.89 10.41
C ILE A 5 8.85 -6.31 10.97
N SER A 6 7.90 -6.69 11.83
CA SER A 6 7.86 -8.04 12.42
C SER A 6 7.57 -9.13 11.39
N ARG A 7 6.78 -8.84 10.33
CA ARG A 7 6.38 -9.89 9.37
C ARG A 7 7.52 -10.33 8.46
N ILE A 8 8.43 -9.43 8.09
CA ILE A 8 9.62 -9.79 7.29
C ILE A 8 10.67 -10.47 8.11
N ARG A 9 10.84 -10.08 9.38
CA ARG A 9 11.71 -10.82 10.29
C ARG A 9 11.25 -12.26 10.45
N ASN A 10 9.96 -12.50 10.67
CA ASN A 10 9.42 -13.86 10.77
C ASN A 10 9.55 -14.68 9.46
N ILE A 11 9.43 -14.04 8.29
CA ILE A 11 9.66 -14.71 7.01
C ILE A 11 11.15 -14.98 6.80
N SER A 12 12.02 -14.06 7.20
CA SER A 12 13.47 -14.25 7.16
C SER A 12 13.93 -15.34 8.13
N GLU A 13 13.24 -15.54 9.25
CA GLU A 13 13.54 -16.63 10.19
C GLU A 13 13.10 -17.99 9.65
N SER A 14 11.92 -18.07 9.04
CA SER A 14 11.41 -19.34 8.46
C SER A 14 11.95 -19.64 7.06
N SER A 15 12.49 -18.63 6.37
CA SER A 15 13.05 -18.73 5.02
C SER A 15 14.21 -17.74 4.86
N PRO A 16 15.40 -18.03 5.42
CA PRO A 16 16.53 -17.09 5.49
C PRO A 16 17.06 -16.64 4.13
N GLN A 17 16.81 -17.42 3.08
CA GLN A 17 17.18 -17.10 1.69
C GLN A 17 16.25 -16.07 1.03
N VAL A 18 15.09 -15.77 1.63
CA VAL A 18 14.19 -14.72 1.11
C VAL A 18 14.77 -13.36 1.49
N GLY A 19 15.27 -12.64 0.48
CA GLY A 19 15.78 -11.28 0.62
C GLY A 19 14.73 -10.20 0.35
N SER A 20 13.60 -10.56 -0.27
CA SER A 20 12.51 -9.62 -0.54
C SER A 20 11.18 -10.33 -0.75
N ILE A 21 10.10 -9.64 -0.43
CA ILE A 21 8.73 -10.03 -0.75
C ILE A 21 8.14 -9.00 -1.69
N GLN A 22 7.70 -9.43 -2.87
CA GLN A 22 7.04 -8.59 -3.86
C GLN A 22 5.54 -8.83 -3.86
N PHE A 23 4.80 -7.72 -3.87
CA PHE A 23 3.35 -7.67 -3.87
C PHE A 23 2.85 -7.14 -5.20
N ARG A 24 1.78 -7.77 -5.68
CA ARG A 24 0.90 -7.17 -6.69
C ARG A 24 0.03 -6.12 -6.02
N GLN A 25 -0.45 -5.17 -6.81
CA GLN A 25 -1.25 -4.07 -6.30
C GLN A 25 -2.64 -4.02 -6.92
N ARG A 26 -3.54 -3.37 -6.19
CA ARG A 26 -4.83 -2.86 -6.65
C ARG A 26 -4.86 -1.36 -6.49
N TRP A 27 -5.51 -0.67 -7.41
CA TRP A 27 -5.76 0.76 -7.33
C TRP A 27 -7.06 1.01 -6.57
N ILE A 28 -7.03 1.93 -5.61
CA ILE A 28 -8.23 2.44 -4.96
C ILE A 28 -8.41 3.87 -5.43
N LEU A 29 -9.46 4.11 -6.21
CA LEU A 29 -9.63 5.38 -6.90
C LEU A 29 -10.27 6.41 -5.97
N LYS A 30 -9.62 7.57 -5.87
CA LYS A 30 -10.17 8.77 -5.26
C LYS A 30 -10.66 9.67 -6.39
N ASN A 31 -11.97 9.89 -6.43
CA ASN A 31 -12.63 10.67 -7.48
C ASN A 31 -13.05 12.07 -6.98
N GLU A 32 -12.48 12.52 -5.88
CA GLU A 32 -12.83 13.78 -5.23
C GLU A 32 -11.57 14.48 -4.69
N THR A 33 -11.66 15.80 -4.61
CA THR A 33 -10.59 16.63 -4.07
C THR A 33 -10.60 16.54 -2.55
N THR A 34 -9.48 16.17 -1.95
CA THR A 34 -9.33 16.15 -0.49
C THR A 34 -9.23 17.57 0.06
N PRO A 35 -9.74 17.85 1.27
CA PRO A 35 -9.57 19.14 1.93
C PRO A 35 -8.10 19.54 2.02
N ASN A 36 -7.81 20.84 1.84
CA ASN A 36 -6.47 21.39 2.03
C ASN A 36 -6.01 21.33 3.50
N ARG A 37 -6.96 21.28 4.45
CA ARG A 37 -6.72 21.13 5.88
C ARG A 37 -7.84 20.30 6.50
N TYR A 38 -7.47 19.50 7.50
CA TYR A 38 -8.42 18.80 8.37
C TYR A 38 -8.55 19.55 9.70
N THR A 39 -9.78 19.78 10.14
CA THR A 39 -10.15 20.43 11.40
C THR A 39 -10.82 19.40 12.32
N GLY A 40 -10.12 19.04 13.39
CA GLY A 40 -10.62 18.11 14.41
C GLY A 40 -10.59 16.63 14.02
N GLY A 41 -10.84 15.77 15.01
CA GLY A 41 -10.79 14.32 14.86
C GLY A 41 -11.87 13.75 13.93
N ASP A 42 -13.06 14.35 13.92
CA ASP A 42 -14.18 13.86 13.11
C ASP A 42 -13.91 14.00 11.61
N GLN A 43 -13.36 15.14 11.19
CA GLN A 43 -12.99 15.33 9.79
C GLN A 43 -11.85 14.40 9.39
N VAL A 44 -10.86 14.17 10.27
CA VAL A 44 -9.80 13.17 10.02
C VAL A 44 -10.39 11.77 9.81
N SER A 45 -11.32 11.36 10.67
CA SER A 45 -11.99 10.05 10.56
C SER A 45 -12.79 9.91 9.26
N LEU A 46 -13.53 10.96 8.89
CA LEU A 46 -14.34 11.00 7.67
C LEU A 46 -13.49 10.96 6.39
N TRP A 47 -12.31 11.59 6.41
CA TRP A 47 -11.45 11.73 5.24
C TRP A 47 -10.31 10.73 5.16
N MET A 48 -10.22 9.80 6.12
CA MET A 48 -9.21 8.76 6.12
C MET A 48 -9.37 7.86 4.88
N PRO A 49 -8.32 7.70 4.04
CA PRO A 49 -8.47 6.97 2.79
C PRO A 49 -8.96 5.53 2.96
N THR A 50 -8.53 4.86 4.04
CA THR A 50 -8.93 3.49 4.37
C THR A 50 -10.40 3.32 4.74
N ARG A 51 -11.11 4.40 5.03
CA ARG A 51 -12.53 4.39 5.41
C ARG A 51 -13.45 4.98 4.34
N ARG A 52 -12.91 5.78 3.43
CA ARG A 52 -13.70 6.58 2.48
C ARG A 52 -13.74 5.98 1.08
N TYR A 53 -12.66 5.31 0.67
CA TYR A 53 -12.51 4.84 -0.70
C TYR A 53 -12.52 3.32 -0.76
N HIS A 54 -13.50 2.79 -1.48
CA HIS A 54 -13.79 1.37 -1.58
C HIS A 54 -13.75 0.87 -3.04
N ASN A 55 -13.90 1.77 -4.01
CA ASN A 55 -13.83 1.43 -5.43
C ASN A 55 -12.42 0.97 -5.81
N THR A 56 -12.28 -0.33 -5.99
CA THR A 56 -10.98 -1.01 -6.08
C THR A 56 -10.85 -1.72 -7.42
N SER A 57 -9.74 -1.50 -8.12
CA SER A 57 -9.47 -2.18 -9.39
C SER A 57 -9.26 -3.68 -9.20
N HIS A 58 -9.35 -4.42 -10.29
CA HIS A 58 -8.78 -5.76 -10.34
C HIS A 58 -7.27 -5.75 -9.98
N VAL A 59 -6.74 -6.89 -9.54
CA VAL A 59 -5.29 -7.01 -9.24
C VAL A 59 -4.50 -6.84 -10.54
N GLY A 60 -3.57 -5.89 -10.58
CA GLY A 60 -2.72 -5.67 -11.75
C GLY A 60 -1.86 -6.89 -12.08
N PRO A 61 -1.49 -7.12 -13.35
CA PRO A 61 -0.74 -8.31 -13.76
C PRO A 61 0.65 -8.38 -13.13
N LYS A 62 1.32 -9.54 -13.26
CA LYS A 62 2.68 -9.72 -12.72
C LYS A 62 3.62 -8.65 -13.28
N GLY A 63 4.40 -8.01 -12.40
CA GLY A 63 5.33 -6.92 -12.76
C GLY A 63 4.69 -5.53 -12.91
N HIS A 64 3.36 -5.42 -12.89
CA HIS A 64 2.70 -4.12 -13.00
C HIS A 64 2.84 -3.31 -11.70
N THR A 65 3.68 -2.27 -11.75
CA THR A 65 3.91 -1.30 -10.67
C THR A 65 4.06 -1.98 -9.31
N THR A 66 4.84 -3.05 -9.26
CA THR A 66 5.00 -3.88 -8.06
C THR A 66 5.59 -3.08 -6.91
N LYS A 67 5.30 -3.52 -5.69
CA LYS A 67 5.96 -3.02 -4.49
C LYS A 67 6.67 -4.19 -3.87
N CYS A 68 7.82 -3.95 -3.29
CA CYS A 68 8.46 -4.95 -2.48
C CYS A 68 8.81 -4.38 -1.12
N ILE A 69 8.89 -5.29 -0.15
CA ILE A 69 9.59 -5.02 1.08
C ILE A 69 10.85 -5.88 1.05
N VAL A 70 11.96 -5.30 1.48
CA VAL A 70 13.30 -5.86 1.30
C VAL A 70 13.98 -6.01 2.65
N ASP A 71 14.82 -7.03 2.74
CA ASP A 71 15.88 -7.10 3.74
C ASP A 71 17.13 -6.44 3.14
N PRO A 72 17.54 -5.26 3.64
CA PRO A 72 18.65 -4.50 3.05
C PRO A 72 19.98 -5.24 3.14
N GLU A 73 20.17 -6.19 4.06
CA GLU A 73 21.41 -6.96 4.18
C GLU A 73 21.56 -8.01 3.05
N LYS A 74 20.46 -8.33 2.36
CA LYS A 74 20.40 -9.37 1.32
C LYS A 74 20.29 -8.80 -0.10
N VAL A 75 20.04 -7.50 -0.22
CA VAL A 75 19.83 -6.80 -1.49
C VAL A 75 21.06 -5.96 -1.86
N LEU A 76 21.60 -6.19 -3.06
CA LEU A 76 22.75 -5.44 -3.57
C LEU A 76 22.33 -4.22 -4.40
N ILE A 77 21.30 -4.36 -5.26
CA ILE A 77 20.81 -3.26 -6.11
C ILE A 77 19.28 -3.24 -6.09
N MET A 78 18.72 -2.08 -5.76
CA MET A 78 17.27 -1.83 -5.73
C MET A 78 16.86 -0.84 -6.82
N ASN A 79 15.87 -1.21 -7.63
CA ASN A 79 15.17 -0.28 -8.54
C ASN A 79 13.89 0.22 -7.86
N VAL A 80 13.22 1.24 -8.41
CA VAL A 80 12.05 1.91 -7.81
C VAL A 80 10.91 0.95 -7.41
N HIS A 81 10.78 -0.21 -8.05
CA HIS A 81 9.68 -1.17 -7.84
C HIS A 81 10.11 -2.64 -7.68
N THR A 82 11.39 -2.94 -7.83
CA THR A 82 11.90 -4.32 -7.88
C THR A 82 13.34 -4.38 -7.41
N VAL A 83 13.73 -5.48 -6.76
CA VAL A 83 15.15 -5.77 -6.56
C VAL A 83 15.77 -6.11 -7.91
N ALA A 84 16.83 -5.40 -8.27
CA ALA A 84 17.58 -5.66 -9.51
C ALA A 84 18.65 -6.73 -9.30
N LYS A 85 19.28 -6.76 -8.11
CA LYS A 85 20.28 -7.77 -7.76
C LYS A 85 20.29 -8.06 -6.26
N PHE A 86 20.38 -9.33 -5.92
CA PHE A 86 20.63 -9.84 -4.56
C PHE A 86 22.11 -10.17 -4.37
N PHE A 87 22.55 -10.28 -3.11
CA PHE A 87 23.76 -11.04 -2.81
C PHE A 87 23.53 -12.54 -3.10
N ASP A 88 24.60 -13.30 -3.28
CA ASP A 88 24.51 -14.70 -3.71
C ASP A 88 23.71 -15.55 -2.72
N GLY A 89 22.83 -16.41 -3.26
CA GLY A 89 21.97 -17.30 -2.47
C GLY A 89 20.66 -16.68 -1.97
N TYR A 90 20.41 -15.39 -2.23
CA TYR A 90 19.14 -14.74 -1.87
C TYR A 90 18.22 -14.52 -3.07
N TRP A 91 16.91 -14.53 -2.82
CA TRP A 91 15.90 -14.39 -3.86
C TRP A 91 14.65 -13.65 -3.39
N GLN A 92 13.80 -13.30 -4.35
CA GLN A 92 12.54 -12.60 -4.13
C GLN A 92 11.35 -13.55 -4.12
N TYR A 93 10.59 -13.54 -3.04
CA TYR A 93 9.29 -14.19 -2.99
C TYR A 93 8.22 -13.32 -3.64
N ALA A 94 7.67 -13.79 -4.77
CA ALA A 94 6.54 -13.16 -5.43
C ALA A 94 5.23 -13.64 -4.78
N MET A 95 4.71 -12.83 -3.86
CA MET A 95 3.50 -13.14 -3.10
C MET A 95 2.30 -13.31 -4.03
N LYS A 96 1.51 -14.37 -3.80
CA LYS A 96 0.26 -14.56 -4.54
C LYS A 96 -0.80 -13.58 -4.03
N PRO A 97 -1.70 -13.06 -4.90
CA PRO A 97 -2.74 -12.12 -4.47
C PRO A 97 -3.64 -12.63 -3.34
N GLU A 98 -3.81 -13.95 -3.22
CA GLU A 98 -4.60 -14.59 -2.18
C GLU A 98 -3.93 -14.49 -0.80
N GLU A 99 -2.61 -14.32 -0.76
CA GLU A 99 -1.81 -14.17 0.47
C GLU A 99 -1.65 -12.70 0.86
N GLY A 100 -1.58 -11.81 -0.13
CA GLY A 100 -1.49 -10.38 0.10
C GLY A 100 -1.38 -9.53 -1.15
N VAL A 101 -1.92 -8.31 -1.04
CA VAL A 101 -1.89 -7.28 -2.09
C VAL A 101 -1.66 -5.90 -1.47
N VAL A 102 -1.05 -5.01 -2.24
CA VAL A 102 -0.95 -3.60 -1.85
C VAL A 102 -2.19 -2.84 -2.31
N ARG A 103 -2.80 -2.09 -1.38
CA ARG A 103 -3.85 -1.11 -1.66
C ARG A 103 -3.20 0.23 -2.00
N HIS A 104 -3.17 0.60 -3.28
CA HIS A 104 -2.59 1.85 -3.75
C HIS A 104 -3.69 2.89 -3.99
N TYR A 105 -3.84 3.82 -3.05
CA TYR A 105 -4.80 4.92 -3.18
C TYR A 105 -4.30 5.94 -4.20
N ARG A 106 -5.13 6.25 -5.20
CA ARG A 106 -4.75 7.19 -6.26
C ARG A 106 -5.86 8.16 -6.57
N ASP A 107 -5.49 9.43 -6.57
CA ASP A 107 -6.32 10.51 -7.06
C ASP A 107 -6.32 10.52 -8.58
N VAL A 108 -7.50 10.37 -9.17
CA VAL A 108 -7.66 10.27 -10.62
C VAL A 108 -7.43 11.62 -11.32
N MET A 109 -7.65 12.73 -10.61
CA MET A 109 -7.50 14.09 -11.14
C MET A 109 -6.08 14.62 -10.96
N ALA A 110 -5.32 14.11 -9.99
CA ALA A 110 -3.98 14.60 -9.69
C ALA A 110 -2.98 14.35 -10.85
N GLY A 111 -2.52 15.45 -11.46
CA GLY A 111 -1.45 15.45 -12.47
C GLY A 111 -1.80 14.66 -13.72
N ASP A 112 -3.04 14.77 -14.22
CA ASP A 112 -3.56 14.04 -15.37
C ASP A 112 -3.47 12.51 -15.26
N TRP A 113 -3.32 11.96 -14.05
CA TRP A 113 -3.07 10.53 -13.88
C TRP A 113 -4.18 9.67 -14.49
N GLY A 114 -5.45 10.02 -14.26
CA GLY A 114 -6.59 9.30 -14.82
C GLY A 114 -6.59 9.31 -16.35
N LYS A 115 -6.22 10.44 -16.97
CA LYS A 115 -6.15 10.58 -18.43
C LYS A 115 -5.16 9.60 -19.06
N TRP A 116 -4.02 9.39 -18.42
CA TRP A 116 -2.95 8.55 -18.96
C TRP A 116 -3.07 7.08 -18.58
N TRP A 117 -3.51 6.77 -17.35
CA TRP A 117 -3.36 5.43 -16.79
C TRP A 117 -4.67 4.69 -16.56
N LEU A 118 -5.82 5.38 -16.44
CA LEU A 118 -7.08 4.75 -16.03
C LEU A 118 -7.54 3.65 -16.99
N LYS A 119 -7.42 3.87 -18.31
CA LYS A 119 -7.75 2.85 -19.32
C LYS A 119 -6.96 1.55 -19.13
N GLY A 120 -5.67 1.69 -18.77
CA GLY A 120 -4.82 0.54 -18.48
C GLY A 120 -5.26 -0.21 -17.22
N VAL A 121 -5.76 0.51 -16.23
CA VAL A 121 -6.32 -0.07 -15.00
C VAL A 121 -7.64 -0.78 -15.26
N GLU A 122 -8.53 -0.19 -16.05
CA GLU A 122 -9.80 -0.80 -16.47
C GLU A 122 -9.59 -2.09 -17.26
N ALA A 123 -8.55 -2.14 -18.10
CA ALA A 123 -8.19 -3.35 -18.84
C ALA A 123 -7.71 -4.52 -17.97
N MET A 124 -7.39 -4.30 -16.69
CA MET A 124 -6.96 -5.37 -15.77
C MET A 124 -8.12 -6.27 -15.32
N GLY A 125 -9.36 -5.82 -15.52
CA GLY A 125 -10.58 -6.51 -15.11
C GLY A 125 -11.52 -5.61 -14.33
N ASN A 126 -12.68 -6.17 -13.98
CA ASN A 126 -13.75 -5.41 -13.31
C ASN A 126 -13.30 -4.86 -11.96
N PHE A 127 -13.78 -3.64 -11.67
CA PHE A 127 -13.68 -3.05 -10.35
C PHE A 127 -14.64 -3.75 -9.39
N SER A 128 -14.28 -3.75 -8.11
CA SER A 128 -15.14 -4.21 -7.03
C SER A 128 -15.04 -3.30 -5.82
N SER A 129 -16.09 -3.30 -5.00
CA SER A 129 -16.06 -2.64 -3.71
C SER A 129 -15.27 -3.49 -2.72
N THR A 130 -14.22 -2.95 -2.11
CA THR A 130 -13.46 -3.64 -1.07
C THR A 130 -13.09 -2.71 0.07
N ASP A 131 -13.12 -3.24 1.29
CA ASP A 131 -12.80 -2.50 2.52
C ASP A 131 -11.40 -2.76 3.05
N PHE A 132 -10.93 -1.84 3.90
CA PHE A 132 -9.79 -2.11 4.76
C PHE A 132 -10.22 -3.11 5.86
N PRO A 133 -9.37 -4.08 6.26
CA PRO A 133 -9.79 -5.10 7.22
C PRO A 133 -10.30 -4.50 8.53
N GLU A 134 -11.55 -4.84 8.88
CA GLU A 134 -12.29 -4.24 10.00
C GLU A 134 -11.55 -4.38 11.33
N GLN A 135 -10.95 -5.55 11.58
CA GLN A 135 -10.16 -5.84 12.78
C GLN A 135 -8.99 -4.86 13.02
N PHE A 136 -8.54 -4.15 11.98
CA PHE A 136 -7.48 -3.15 12.09
C PHE A 136 -7.98 -1.71 11.93
N ALA A 137 -9.22 -1.51 11.45
CA ALA A 137 -9.73 -0.21 11.04
C ALA A 137 -9.79 0.80 12.20
N THR A 138 -10.38 0.40 13.32
CA THR A 138 -10.52 1.25 14.52
C THR A 138 -9.15 1.64 15.09
N LYS A 139 -8.28 0.65 15.31
CA LYS A 139 -6.94 0.88 15.86
C LYS A 139 -6.08 1.74 14.94
N LEU A 140 -6.19 1.60 13.63
CA LEU A 140 -5.50 2.48 12.68
C LEU A 140 -6.01 3.92 12.82
N MET A 141 -7.33 4.11 12.85
CA MET A 141 -7.95 5.43 12.94
C MET A 141 -7.53 6.18 14.21
N GLU A 142 -7.63 5.53 15.37
CA GLU A 142 -7.24 6.12 16.65
C GLU A 142 -5.76 6.51 16.68
N ASN A 143 -4.88 5.67 16.13
CA ASN A 143 -3.45 5.97 16.10
C ASN A 143 -3.13 7.14 15.17
N VAL A 144 -3.83 7.26 14.05
CA VAL A 144 -3.69 8.42 13.14
C VAL A 144 -4.13 9.69 13.86
N GLN A 145 -5.30 9.68 14.51
CA GLN A 145 -5.78 10.84 15.27
C GLN A 145 -4.82 11.23 16.40
N LYS A 146 -4.35 10.26 17.20
CA LYS A 146 -3.34 10.50 18.25
C LYS A 146 -2.06 11.11 17.68
N ARG A 147 -1.58 10.62 16.54
CA ARG A 147 -0.37 11.15 15.91
C ARG A 147 -0.58 12.57 15.39
N LEU A 148 -1.73 12.87 14.78
CA LEU A 148 -2.04 14.21 14.31
C LEU A 148 -2.17 15.21 15.47
N GLN A 149 -2.84 14.83 16.56
CA GLN A 149 -2.93 15.64 17.77
C GLN A 149 -1.54 15.92 18.37
N TYR A 150 -0.66 14.91 18.41
CA TYR A 150 0.70 15.10 18.91
C TYR A 150 1.52 16.08 18.05
N VAL A 151 1.39 16.03 16.72
CA VAL A 151 2.19 16.87 15.80
C VAL A 151 1.61 18.28 15.65
N TYR A 152 0.29 18.40 15.55
CA TYR A 152 -0.40 19.64 15.16
C TYR A 152 -1.33 20.20 16.23
N GLY A 153 -1.55 19.50 17.35
CA GLY A 153 -2.54 19.89 18.35
C GLY A 153 -2.15 21.04 19.28
N ASN A 154 -0.90 21.51 19.18
CA ASN A 154 -0.39 22.68 19.91
C ASN A 154 -0.30 23.93 19.01
N GLN A 155 -0.86 23.87 17.79
CA GLN A 155 -1.01 24.99 16.87
C GLN A 155 -2.45 25.50 16.89
#